data_AF-A0A7V6AL74-F1
#
_entry.id   AF-A0A7V6AL74-F1
#
_cell.length_a   1.000
_cell.length_b   1.000
_cell.length_c   1.000
_cell.angle_alpha   90.00
_cell.angle_beta   90.00
_cell.angle_gamma   90.00
#
_symmetry.space_group_name_H-M   'P 1'
#
loop_
_entity.id
_entity.type
_entity.pdbx_description
1 polymer ?
#
loop_
_entity_poly.entity_id
_entity_poly.type
_entity_poly.pdbx_seq_one_letter_code
_entity_poly.pdbx_strand_id
1 'polypeptide(L)' 'MKTFLFWFNICMVIFYLTTGSLLFFYNALPTLDESTRKLIAIIIFCYGVYRLIATINKIKNQNV' A
#
# COMPACT_ATOMS: atom_id res chain seq x y z
N MET A 1 23.28 1.57 0.84
CA MET A 1 22.09 1.97 0.05
C MET A 1 20.99 0.90 -0.05
N LYS A 2 21.30 -0.41 -0.22
CA LYS A 2 20.27 -1.47 -0.38
C LYS A 2 19.31 -1.60 0.82
N THR A 3 19.83 -1.55 2.05
CA THR A 3 19.02 -1.63 3.29
C THR A 3 18.05 -0.46 3.44
N PHE A 4 18.46 0.74 3.04
CA PHE A 4 17.60 1.93 3.07
C PHE A 4 16.40 1.78 2.11
N LEU A 5 16.64 1.32 0.88
CA LEU A 5 15.58 1.07 -0.10
C LEU A 5 14.58 0.00 0.36
N PHE A 6 15.07 -1.01 1.10
CA PHE A 6 14.22 -2.04 1.69
C PHE A 6 13.25 -1.45 2.73
N TRP A 7 13.80 -0.75 3.73
CA TRP A 7 12.99 -0.10 4.77
C TRP A 7 12.04 0.94 4.18
N PHE A 8 12.49 1.74 3.21
CA PHE A 8 11.62 2.68 2.51
C PHE A 8 10.45 1.98 1.81
N ASN A 9 10.66 0.85 1.14
CA ASN A 9 9.57 0.09 0.52
C ASN A 9 8.60 -0.48 1.55
N ILE A 10 9.08 -0.99 2.68
CA ILE A 10 8.21 -1.45 3.78
C ILE A 10 7.37 -0.29 4.32
N CYS A 11 7.98 0.86 4.59
CA CYS A 11 7.26 2.05 5.05
C CYS A 11 6.18 2.48 4.05
N MET A 12 6.47 2.42 2.74
CA MET A 12 5.48 2.73 1.71
C MET A 12 4.32 1.72 1.71
N VAL A 13 4.59 0.41 1.90
CA VAL A 13 3.53 -0.60 2.03
C VAL A 13 2.65 -0.30 3.24
N ILE A 14 3.24 -0.03 4.40
CA ILE A 14 2.50 0.34 5.61
C ILE A 14 1.65 1.58 5.35
N PHE A 15 2.22 2.61 4.73
CA PHE A 15 1.49 3.83 4.37
C PHE A 15 0.26 3.55 3.49
N TYR A 16 0.38 2.73 2.44
CA TYR A 16 -0.76 2.36 1.61
C TYR A 16 -1.82 1.56 2.39
N LEU A 17 -1.43 0.58 3.20
CA LEU A 17 -2.37 -0.20 4.01
C LEU A 17 -3.09 0.69 5.03
N THR A 18 -2.38 1.60 5.72
CA THR A 18 -2.99 2.52 6.67
C THR A 18 -3.93 3.51 5.97
N THR A 19 -3.54 4.05 4.81
CA THR A 19 -4.39 4.96 4.04
C THR A 19 -5.64 4.26 3.52
N GLY A 20 -5.52 3.02 3.04
CA GLY A 20 -6.65 2.17 2.66
C GLY A 20 -7.60 1.93 3.83
N SER A 21 -7.08 1.56 5.01
CA SER A 21 -7.88 1.39 6.24
C SER A 21 -8.60 2.68 6.62
N LEU A 22 -7.91 3.83 6.56
CA LEU A 22 -8.52 5.13 6.87
C LEU A 22 -9.67 5.45 5.92
N LEU A 23 -9.51 5.21 4.62
CA LEU A 23 -10.57 5.43 3.63
C LEU A 23 -11.72 4.42 3.77
N PHE A 24 -11.45 3.21 4.26
CA PHE A 24 -12.48 2.19 4.43
C PHE A 24 -13.34 2.46 5.67
N PHE A 25 -12.70 2.66 6.82
CA PHE A 25 -13.35 2.78 8.12
C PHE A 25 -13.75 4.21 8.50
N TYR A 26 -13.05 5.22 7.99
CA TYR A 26 -13.30 6.62 8.31
C TYR A 26 -13.78 7.39 7.08
N ASN A 27 -14.60 8.42 7.33
CA ASN A 27 -15.03 9.35 6.27
C ASN A 27 -13.94 10.38 5.96
N ALA A 28 -12.76 9.91 5.58
CA ALA A 28 -11.60 10.76 5.29
C ALA A 28 -11.78 11.62 4.02
N LEU A 29 -12.72 11.25 3.15
CA LEU A 29 -13.10 12.00 1.95
C LEU A 29 -14.63 12.17 1.90
N PRO A 30 -15.18 13.15 2.63
CA PRO A 30 -16.64 13.32 2.75
C PRO A 30 -17.32 13.78 1.46
N THR A 31 -16.55 14.23 0.47
CA THR A 31 -17.04 14.61 -0.86
C THR A 31 -17.30 13.42 -1.79
N LEU A 32 -16.82 12.23 -1.44
CA LEU A 32 -17.05 11.00 -2.21
C LEU A 32 -18.19 10.20 -1.59
N ASP A 33 -18.97 9.53 -2.44
CA ASP A 33 -19.94 8.54 -1.96
C ASP A 33 -19.21 7.39 -1.26
N GLU A 34 -19.88 6.75 -0.31
CA GLU A 34 -19.31 5.68 0.51
C GLU A 34 -18.80 4.50 -0.33
N SER A 35 -19.50 4.17 -1.42
CA SER A 35 -19.15 3.08 -2.34
C SER A 35 -17.88 3.39 -3.10
N THR A 36 -17.75 4.60 -3.68
CA THR A 36 -16.53 5.05 -4.36
C THR A 36 -15.36 5.12 -3.39
N ARG A 37 -15.56 5.64 -2.17
CA ARG A 37 -14.52 5.70 -1.15
C ARG A 37 -14.01 4.31 -0.78
N LYS A 38 -14.91 3.35 -0.53
CA LYS A 38 -14.56 1.95 -0.24
C LYS A 38 -13.88 1.27 -1.44
N LEU A 39 -14.33 1.55 -2.65
CA LEU A 39 -13.68 1.05 -3.87
C LEU A 39 -12.23 1.56 -3.98
N ILE A 40 -12.00 2.85 -3.75
CA ILE A 40 -10.66 3.45 -3.72
C ILE A 40 -9.81 2.80 -2.60
N ALA A 41 -10.39 2.60 -1.41
CA ALA A 41 -9.70 1.92 -0.32
C ALA A 41 -9.23 0.50 -0.72
N ILE A 42 -10.10 -0.29 -1.37
CA ILE A 42 -9.77 -1.64 -1.86
C ILE A 42 -8.64 -1.57 -2.90
N ILE A 43 -8.70 -0.62 -3.85
CA ILE A 43 -7.65 -0.43 -4.85
C ILE A 43 -6.30 -0.13 -4.19
N ILE A 44 -6.31 0.75 -3.18
CA ILE A 44 -5.11 1.11 -2.41
C ILE A 44 -4.56 -0.10 -1.64
N PHE A 45 -5.42 -0.92 -1.03
CA PHE A 45 -5.01 -2.17 -0.36
C PHE A 45 -4.35 -3.13 -1.35
N CYS A 46 -4.99 -3.38 -2.49
CA CYS A 46 -4.43 -4.23 -3.54
C CYS A 46 -3.08 -3.71 -4.03
N TYR A 47 -2.94 -2.39 -4.20
CA TYR A 47 -1.67 -1.78 -4.60
C TYR A 47 -0.58 -1.95 -3.53
N GLY A 48 -0.91 -1.82 -2.25
CA GLY A 48 0.00 -2.08 -1.13
C GLY A 48 0.54 -3.51 -1.12
N VAL A 49 -0.35 -4.50 -1.32
CA VAL A 49 0.03 -5.92 -1.42
C VAL A 49 0.89 -6.18 -2.66
N TYR A 50 0.52 -5.63 -3.82
CA TYR A 50 1.30 -5.74 -5.05
C TYR A 50 2.73 -5.22 -4.85
N ARG A 51 2.89 -4.04 -4.23
CA ARG A 51 4.19 -3.43 -3.92
C ARG A 51 5.04 -4.29 -3.00
N LEU A 52 4.42 -4.94 -2.01
CA LEU A 52 5.11 -5.87 -1.12
C LEU A 52 5.68 -7.06 -1.90
N ILE A 53 4.85 -7.72 -2.72
CA ILE A 53 5.26 -8.85 -3.55
C ILE A 53 6.38 -8.45 -4.52
N ALA A 54 6.23 -7.32 -5.20
CA ALA A 54 7.25 -6.80 -6.12
C ALA A 54 8.58 -6.52 -5.41
N THR A 55 8.52 -6.01 -4.18
CA THR A 55 9.71 -5.77 -3.35
C THR A 55 10.39 -7.08 -2.97
N ILE A 56 9.62 -8.09 -2.53
CA ILE A 56 10.14 -9.42 -2.20
C ILE A 56 10.80 -10.08 -3.42
N ASN A 57 10.13 -10.03 -4.58
CA ASN A 57 10.66 -10.58 -5.83
C ASN A 57 11.96 -9.90 -6.26
N LYS A 58 12.05 -8.56 -6.09
CA LYS A 58 13.26 -7.81 -6.38
C LYS A 58 14.42 -8.20 -5.46
N ILE A 59 14.17 -8.43 -4.18
CA ILE A 59 15.20 -8.88 -3.22
C ILE A 59 15.66 -10.30 -3.57
N LYS A 60 14.72 -11.19 -3.88
CA LYS A 60 15.01 -12.57 -4.27
C LYS A 60 15.93 -12.60 -5.50
N ASN A 61 15.61 -11.82 -6.54
CA ASN A 61 16.43 -11.74 -7.75
C ASN A 61 17.78 -11.02 -7.57
N GLN A 62 18.02 -10.31 -6.46
CA GLN A 62 19.33 -9.71 -6.16
C GLN A 62 20.27 -10.64 -5.39
N ASN A 63 19.74 -11.75 -4.85
CA ASN A 63 20.49 -12.75 -4.08
C ASN A 63 20.74 -14.05 -4.87
N VAL A 64 20.22 -14.17 -6.09
CA VAL A 64 20.59 -15.18 -7.10
C VAL A 64 21.60 -14.56 -8.04
#